data_AF-A0A9X2G960-F1
#
_entry.id   AF-A0A9X2G960-F1
#
_cell.length_a   1.000
_cell.length_b   1.000
_cell.length_c   1.000
_cell.angle_alpha   90.00
_cell.angle_beta   90.00
_cell.angle_gamma   90.00
#
_symmetry.space_group_name_H-M   'P 1'
#
loop_
_entity.id
_entity.type
_entity.pdbx_description
1 polymer ?
#
loop_
_entity_poly.entity_id
_entity_poly.type
_entity_poly.pdbx_seq_one_letter_code
_entity_poly.pdbx_strand_id
1 'polypeptide(L)'
;MNTDELAHALLKAERRVLEIQTKLHRWASDDPHRRFDDLFNLVADPGFLLVAWDRVRGNKGARTAGVDGQNAYYVEAEVGVEVFLDRLRTEIKDRSFRPLGHVHGRGV
;
A
#
# COMPACT_ATOMS: atom_id res chain seq x y z
N MET A 1 6.93 17.70 -5.79
CA MET A 1 6.95 16.67 -6.84
C MET A 1 6.08 17.14 -7.99
N ASN A 2 6.52 17.02 -9.24
CA ASN A 2 5.68 17.35 -10.39
C ASN A 2 4.69 16.20 -10.64
N THR A 3 3.43 16.52 -10.90
CA THR A 3 2.35 15.53 -11.15
C THR A 3 2.72 14.52 -12.25
N ASP A 4 3.48 14.96 -13.25
CA ASP A 4 3.92 14.12 -14.38
C ASP A 4 4.93 13.03 -13.98
N GLU A 5 5.79 13.32 -12.99
CA GLU A 5 6.79 12.38 -12.48
C GLU A 5 6.10 11.25 -11.68
N LEU A 6 5.11 11.61 -10.86
CA LEU A 6 4.31 10.65 -10.12
C LEU A 6 3.48 9.77 -11.04
N ALA A 7 2.86 10.35 -12.08
CA ALA A 7 2.08 9.60 -13.07
C ALA A 7 2.96 8.59 -13.82
N HIS A 8 4.17 8.99 -14.21
CA HIS A 8 5.13 8.09 -14.85
C HIS A 8 5.60 6.97 -13.91
N ALA A 9 5.88 7.30 -12.65
CA ALA A 9 6.25 6.33 -11.63
C ALA A 9 5.13 5.30 -11.38
N LEU A 10 3.88 5.76 -11.30
CA LEU A 10 2.70 4.91 -11.13
C LEU A 10 2.53 3.95 -12.31
N LEU A 11 2.57 4.44 -13.55
CA LEU A 11 2.48 3.59 -14.76
C LEU A 11 3.57 2.50 -14.78
N LYS A 12 4.79 2.86 -14.39
CA LYS A 12 5.91 1.90 -14.29
C LYS A 12 5.66 0.87 -13.18
N ALA A 13 5.17 1.31 -12.03
CA ALA A 13 4.84 0.44 -10.90
C ALA A 13 3.71 -0.52 -11.24
N GLU A 14 2.62 -0.06 -11.85
CA GLU A 14 1.48 -0.89 -12.27
C GLU A 14 1.91 -2.01 -13.21
N ARG A 15 2.71 -1.70 -14.23
CA ARG A 15 3.25 -2.71 -15.16
C ARG A 15 4.07 -3.75 -14.40
N ARG A 16 4.94 -3.31 -13.49
CA ARG A 16 5.79 -4.23 -12.71
C ARG A 16 4.98 -5.12 -11.77
N VAL A 17 3.98 -4.56 -11.09
CA VAL A 17 3.06 -5.29 -10.20
C VAL A 17 2.29 -6.33 -11.00
N LEU A 18 1.78 -5.98 -12.19
CA LEU A 18 1.05 -6.91 -13.06
C LEU A 18 1.94 -8.07 -13.55
N GLU A 19 3.19 -7.80 -13.93
CA GLU A 19 4.15 -8.86 -14.29
C GLU A 19 4.35 -9.86 -13.14
N ILE A 20 4.52 -9.35 -11.92
CA ILE A 20 4.73 -10.18 -10.73
C ILE A 20 3.44 -10.97 -10.41
N GLN A 21 2.28 -10.33 -10.42
CA GLN A 21 0.99 -10.98 -10.21
C GLN A 21 0.75 -12.10 -11.23
N THR A 22 1.10 -11.88 -12.50
CA THR A 22 1.00 -12.89 -13.55
C THR A 22 1.89 -14.10 -13.27
N LYS A 23 3.13 -13.88 -12.80
CA LYS A 23 4.04 -14.97 -12.41
C LYS A 23 3.53 -15.74 -11.21
N LEU A 24 3.10 -15.04 -10.16
CA LEU A 24 2.55 -15.65 -8.95
C LEU A 24 1.30 -16.48 -9.28
N HIS A 25 0.42 -15.96 -10.14
CA HIS A 25 -0.77 -16.68 -10.59
C HIS A 25 -0.40 -17.96 -11.34
N ARG A 26 0.53 -17.90 -12.31
CA ARG A 26 0.98 -19.11 -13.02
C ARG A 26 1.58 -20.14 -12.07
N TRP A 27 2.47 -19.72 -11.17
CA TRP A 27 3.10 -20.64 -10.22
C TRP A 27 2.11 -21.29 -9.26
N ALA A 28 1.09 -20.55 -8.81
CA ALA A 28 0.03 -21.09 -7.95
C ALA A 28 -0.88 -22.07 -8.71
N SER A 29 -1.11 -21.83 -10.01
CA SER A 29 -1.89 -22.74 -10.87
C SER A 29 -1.13 -24.02 -11.22
N ASP A 30 0.19 -23.92 -11.45
CA ASP A 30 1.04 -25.04 -11.83
C ASP A 30 1.37 -25.97 -10.64
N ASP A 31 1.48 -25.41 -9.43
CA ASP A 31 1.77 -26.15 -8.20
C ASP A 31 0.89 -25.65 -7.04
N PRO A 32 -0.25 -26.32 -6.78
CA PRO A 32 -1.17 -25.95 -5.69
C PRO A 32 -0.58 -26.03 -4.28
N HIS A 33 0.55 -26.72 -4.10
CA HIS A 33 1.23 -26.84 -2.80
C HIS A 33 2.34 -25.82 -2.61
N ARG A 34 2.64 -25.02 -3.63
CA ARG A 34 3.68 -24.00 -3.58
C ARG A 34 3.38 -22.96 -2.50
N ARG A 35 4.38 -22.70 -1.66
CA ARG A 35 4.37 -21.60 -0.69
C ARG A 35 5.19 -20.43 -1.22
N PHE A 36 4.76 -19.21 -0.90
CA PHE A 36 5.50 -17.98 -1.19
C PHE A 36 6.19 -17.52 0.09
N ASP A 37 7.50 -17.76 0.18
CA ASP A 37 8.25 -17.56 1.42
C ASP A 37 8.58 -16.09 1.71
N ASP A 38 8.42 -15.21 0.73
CA ASP A 38 8.84 -13.80 0.82
C ASP A 38 7.71 -12.78 0.58
N LEU A 39 6.52 -13.08 1.09
CA LEU A 39 5.38 -12.16 0.98
C LEU A 39 5.62 -10.83 1.72
N PHE A 40 6.43 -10.82 2.78
CA PHE A 40 6.75 -9.59 3.51
C PHE A 40 7.54 -8.61 2.64
N ASN A 41 8.56 -9.07 1.91
CA ASN A 41 9.29 -8.18 1.01
C ASN A 41 8.44 -7.77 -0.19
N LEU A 42 7.53 -8.63 -0.63
CA LEU A 42 6.59 -8.31 -1.71
C LEU A 42 5.62 -7.19 -1.30
N VAL A 43 5.04 -7.26 -0.10
CA VAL A 43 4.13 -6.22 0.41
C VAL A 43 4.86 -4.90 0.66
N ALA A 44 6.12 -4.97 1.09
CA ALA A 44 6.97 -3.80 1.31
C ALA A 44 7.69 -3.28 0.05
N ASP A 45 7.40 -3.83 -1.14
CA ASP A 45 7.95 -3.35 -2.40
C ASP A 45 7.37 -1.95 -2.71
N PRO A 46 8.21 -0.94 -3.05
CA PRO A 46 7.74 0.41 -3.34
C PRO A 46 6.69 0.48 -4.45
N GLY A 47 6.78 -0.39 -5.47
CA GLY A 47 5.80 -0.45 -6.55
C GLY A 47 4.46 -0.97 -6.09
N PHE A 48 4.45 -2.03 -5.26
CA PHE A 48 3.21 -2.53 -4.64
C PHE A 48 2.56 -1.49 -3.73
N LEU A 49 3.35 -0.79 -2.90
CA LEU A 49 2.85 0.25 -2.01
C LEU A 49 2.26 1.43 -2.79
N LEU A 50 2.91 1.88 -3.87
CA LEU A 50 2.41 2.96 -4.71
C LEU A 50 1.09 2.60 -5.42
N VAL A 51 1.00 1.40 -5.99
CA VAL A 51 -0.24 0.92 -6.64
C VAL A 51 -1.35 0.72 -5.62
N ALA A 52 -1.03 0.24 -4.42
CA ALA A 52 -2.01 0.12 -3.33
C ALA A 52 -2.54 1.48 -2.89
N TRP A 53 -1.66 2.47 -2.73
CA TRP A 53 -2.03 3.84 -2.41
C TRP A 53 -2.99 4.43 -3.43
N ASP A 54 -2.66 4.32 -4.72
CA ASP A 54 -3.49 4.86 -5.81
C ASP A 54 -4.91 4.28 -5.81
N ARG A 55 -5.02 2.98 -5.53
CA ARG A 55 -6.34 2.34 -5.35
C ARG A 55 -7.06 2.84 -4.10
N VAL A 56 -6.36 2.96 -2.96
CA VAL A 56 -6.95 3.37 -1.68
C VAL A 56 -7.47 4.81 -1.73
N ARG A 57 -6.71 5.74 -2.31
CA ARG A 57 -7.13 7.15 -2.44
C ARG A 57 -8.39 7.32 -3.32
N GLY A 58 -8.66 6.36 -4.22
CA GLY A 58 -9.87 6.33 -5.05
C GLY A 58 -11.12 5.75 -4.37
N ASN A 59 -10.98 5.14 -3.19
CA ASN A 59 -12.10 4.49 -2.51
C ASN A 59 -13.12 5.51 -1.98
N LYS A 60 -14.40 5.10 -1.89
CA LYS A 60 -15.50 5.91 -1.34
C LYS A 60 -15.18 6.53 0.04
N GLY A 61 -14.43 5.81 0.87
CA GLY A 61 -14.03 6.23 2.21
C GLY A 61 -12.81 7.16 2.27
N ALA A 62 -12.13 7.44 1.16
CA ALA A 62 -10.85 8.18 1.16
C ALA A 62 -10.94 9.62 1.71
N ARG A 63 -12.15 10.18 1.77
CA ARG A 63 -12.44 11.51 2.35
C ARG A 63 -12.81 11.46 3.84
N THR A 64 -13.09 10.28 4.38
CA THR A 64 -13.42 10.10 5.80
C THR A 64 -12.12 9.85 6.55
N ALA A 65 -11.87 10.62 7.61
CA ALA A 65 -10.71 10.41 8.46
C ALA A 65 -10.82 9.05 9.16
N GLY A 66 -9.70 8.33 9.23
CA GLY A 66 -9.57 7.14 10.07
C GLY A 66 -9.57 7.50 11.56
N VAL A 67 -9.38 6.48 12.40
CA VAL A 67 -9.21 6.67 13.87
C VAL A 67 -7.93 7.44 14.22
N ASP A 68 -7.00 7.54 13.27
CA ASP A 68 -5.79 8.38 13.31
C ASP A 68 -6.05 9.84 12.93
N GLY A 69 -7.28 10.19 12.53
CA GLY A 69 -7.62 11.51 12.03
C GLY A 69 -7.11 11.80 10.61
N GLN A 70 -6.51 10.82 9.92
CA GLN A 70 -5.93 11.01 8.59
C GLN A 70 -6.90 10.55 7.50
N ASN A 71 -6.94 11.30 6.41
CA ASN A 71 -7.63 10.91 5.17
C ASN A 71 -6.68 11.08 3.97
N ALA A 72 -7.09 10.64 2.79
CA ALA A 72 -6.19 10.66 1.63
C ALA A 72 -5.74 12.08 1.25
N TYR A 73 -6.62 13.07 1.40
CA TYR A 73 -6.31 14.47 1.14
C TYR A 73 -5.24 15.01 2.10
N TYR A 74 -5.34 14.70 3.39
CA TYR A 74 -4.35 15.10 4.39
C TYR A 74 -2.96 14.53 4.07
N VAL A 75 -2.90 13.25 3.69
CA VAL A 75 -1.63 12.64 3.28
C VAL A 75 -1.05 13.31 2.04
N GLU A 76 -1.88 13.63 1.03
CA GLU A 76 -1.44 14.32 -0.19
C GLU A 76 -0.96 15.75 0.05
N ALA A 77 -1.70 16.51 0.87
CA ALA A 77 -1.49 17.94 1.06
C ALA A 77 -0.44 18.25 2.13
N GLU A 78 -0.44 17.51 3.24
CA GLU A 78 0.32 17.86 4.45
C GLU A 78 1.54 16.96 4.67
N VAL A 79 1.42 15.65 4.39
CA VAL A 79 2.51 14.68 4.65
C VAL A 79 3.41 14.48 3.42
N GLY A 80 2.79 14.42 2.24
CA GLY A 80 3.42 13.95 1.00
C GLY A 80 3.37 12.42 0.88
N VAL A 81 2.88 11.95 -0.28
CA VAL A 81 2.69 10.52 -0.56
C VAL A 81 4.00 9.72 -0.44
N GLU A 82 5.11 10.25 -0.96
CA GLU A 82 6.40 9.55 -0.91
C GLU A 82 6.90 9.35 0.52
N VAL A 83 6.83 10.41 1.34
CA VAL A 83 7.22 10.38 2.75
C VAL A 83 6.36 9.38 3.52
N PHE A 84 5.05 9.41 3.27
CA PHE A 84 4.11 8.48 3.88
C PHE A 84 4.44 7.01 3.52
N LEU A 85 4.67 6.72 2.24
CA LEU A 85 4.95 5.36 1.77
C LEU A 85 6.34 4.86 2.20
N ASP A 86 7.36 5.71 2.25
CA ASP A 86 8.69 5.32 2.71
C ASP A 86 8.71 5.01 4.22
N ARG A 87 7.98 5.81 5.01
CA ARG A 87 7.76 5.52 6.43
C ARG A 87 7.02 4.20 6.61
N LEU A 88 5.89 3.99 5.91
CA LEU A 88 5.13 2.75 5.98
C LEU A 88 5.99 1.53 5.59
N ARG A 89 6.80 1.67 4.53
CA ARG A 89 7.74 0.64 4.10
C ARG A 89 8.74 0.30 5.20
N THR A 90 9.31 1.32 5.84
CA THR A 90 10.26 1.13 6.95
C THR A 90 9.60 0.37 8.11
N GLU A 91 8.41 0.80 8.52
CA GLU A 91 7.63 0.16 9.59
C GLU A 91 7.25 -1.31 9.28
N ILE A 92 7.00 -1.64 8.01
CA ILE A 92 6.74 -3.02 7.59
C ILE A 92 8.05 -3.84 7.63
N LYS A 93 9.16 -3.28 7.14
CA LYS A 93 10.46 -3.97 7.06
C LYS A 93 11.06 -4.25 8.43
N ASP A 94 10.94 -3.33 9.37
CA ASP A 94 11.44 -3.48 10.74
C ASP A 94 10.43 -4.17 11.69
N ARG A 95 9.23 -4.52 11.17
CA ARG A 95 8.13 -5.16 11.91
C ARG A 95 7.55 -4.30 13.04
N SER A 96 7.76 -3.00 12.99
CA SER A 96 7.20 -2.03 13.94
C SER A 96 5.79 -1.56 13.57
N PHE A 97 5.32 -1.82 12.33
CA PHE A 97 3.95 -1.46 11.93
C PHE A 97 2.92 -2.03 12.91
N ARG A 98 2.02 -1.16 13.39
CA ARG A 98 0.91 -1.52 14.28
C ARG A 98 -0.38 -0.97 13.68
N PRO A 99 -1.29 -1.83 13.20
CA PRO A 99 -2.59 -1.36 12.74
C PRO A 99 -3.35 -0.79 13.93
N LEU A 100 -3.95 0.39 13.75
CA LEU A 100 -4.83 0.96 14.75
C LEU A 100 -6.14 0.18 14.76
N GLY A 101 -6.52 -0.35 15.91
CA GLY A 101 -7.78 -1.05 16.09
C GLY A 101 -8.97 -0.09 15.98
N HIS A 102 -10.11 -0.62 15.52
CA HIS A 102 -11.38 0.09 15.65
C HIS A 102 -11.67 0.33 17.13
N VAL A 103 -11.80 1.58 17.55
CA VAL A 103 -12.26 1.91 18.91
C VAL A 103 -13.73 1.51 18.99
N HIS A 104 -14.04 0.34 19.56
CA HIS A 104 -15.39 0.14 20.12
C HIS A 104 -15.41 0.95 21.40
N GLY A 105 -16.27 1.98 21.44
CA GLY A 105 -16.47 2.76 22.65
C GLY A 105 -16.84 1.83 23.81
N ARG A 106 -16.04 1.84 24.88
CA ARG A 106 -16.55 1.49 26.20
C ARG A 106 -17.50 2.61 26.59
N GLY A 107 -18.79 2.38 26.40
CA GLY A 107 -19.87 3.19 26.92
C GLY A 107 -20.86 2.26 27.63
N VAL A 108 -20.92 2.44 28.95
CA VAL A 108 -21.80 1.84 30.00
C VAL A 108 -21.69 0.35 30.29
#